data_AF-A0A150UQG7-F1
#
_entry.id   AF-A0A150UQG7-F1
#
_cell.length_a   1.000
_cell.length_b   1.000
_cell.length_c   1.000
_cell.angle_alpha   90.00
_cell.angle_beta   90.00
_cell.angle_gamma   90.00
#
_symmetry.space_group_name_H-M   'P 1'
#
loop_
_entity.id
_entity.type
_entity.pdbx_description
1 polymer ?
#
loop_
_entity_poly.entity_id
_entity_poly.type
_entity_poly.pdbx_seq_one_letter_code
_entity_poly.pdbx_strand_id
1 'polypeptide(L)'
;MRPHTILRLLPVTTLGAVAAAKSNPNSAPPFQITDLLILSTTRGNTTLSFTVHDPNPLTNATQSCSTSWRTRTADYPSGAYVVLRFPLAADA
;
A
#
# COMPACT_ATOMS: atom_id res chain seq x y z
N MET A 1 -0.58 -15.02 -77.38
CA MET A 1 0.41 -14.76 -76.30
C MET A 1 -0.28 -13.90 -75.25
N ARG A 2 -0.48 -14.41 -74.02
CA ARG A 2 -1.12 -13.70 -72.90
C ARG A 2 -0.05 -13.37 -71.85
N PRO A 3 0.05 -12.14 -71.33
CA PRO A 3 0.92 -11.86 -70.21
C PRO A 3 0.27 -12.36 -68.92
N HIS A 4 1.05 -13.05 -68.08
CA HIS A 4 0.66 -13.44 -66.73
C HIS A 4 1.10 -12.32 -65.78
N THR A 5 0.13 -11.60 -65.19
CA THR A 5 0.40 -10.65 -64.11
C THR A 5 0.44 -11.43 -62.80
N ILE A 6 1.63 -11.64 -62.25
CA ILE A 6 1.84 -12.27 -60.93
C ILE A 6 1.69 -11.17 -59.86
N LEU A 7 0.59 -11.22 -59.12
CA LEU A 7 0.32 -10.33 -57.99
C LEU A 7 1.07 -10.87 -56.75
N ARG A 8 2.14 -10.20 -56.33
CA ARG A 8 2.86 -10.52 -55.09
C ARG A 8 2.16 -9.87 -53.90
N LEU A 9 1.52 -10.68 -53.06
CA LEU A 9 0.97 -10.28 -51.76
C LEU A 9 2.11 -10.21 -50.73
N LEU A 10 2.32 -9.04 -50.14
CA LEU A 10 3.20 -8.85 -48.98
C LEU A 10 2.42 -9.19 -47.69
N PRO A 11 2.99 -9.95 -46.75
CA PRO A 11 2.34 -10.23 -45.48
C PRO A 11 2.33 -8.97 -44.60
N VAL A 12 1.13 -8.52 -44.23
CA VAL A 12 0.92 -7.48 -43.23
C VAL A 12 1.17 -8.09 -41.85
N THR A 13 2.32 -7.79 -41.26
CA THR A 13 2.64 -8.18 -39.88
C THR A 13 1.90 -7.24 -38.93
N THR A 14 0.80 -7.70 -38.36
CA THR A 14 0.11 -6.98 -37.28
C THR A 14 0.92 -7.10 -35.99
N LEU A 15 1.58 -6.01 -35.58
CA LEU A 15 2.10 -5.89 -34.22
C LEU A 15 0.90 -5.81 -33.26
N GLY A 16 0.64 -6.88 -32.52
CA GLY A 16 -0.29 -6.86 -31.40
C GLY A 16 0.24 -5.95 -30.29
N ALA A 17 -0.47 -4.85 -30.03
CA ALA A 17 -0.18 -4.00 -28.89
C ALA A 17 -0.49 -4.76 -27.59
N VAL A 18 0.53 -5.04 -26.78
CA VAL A 18 0.34 -5.50 -25.40
C VAL A 18 -0.19 -4.32 -24.57
N ALA A 19 -1.47 -4.35 -24.22
CA ALA A 19 -2.05 -3.38 -23.31
C ALA A 19 -1.43 -3.59 -21.92
N ALA A 20 -0.63 -2.64 -21.46
CA ALA A 20 -0.19 -2.61 -20.07
C ALA A 20 -1.41 -2.35 -19.18
N ALA A 21 -1.83 -3.36 -18.41
CA ALA A 21 -2.87 -3.20 -17.42
C ALA A 21 -2.40 -2.21 -16.34
N LYS A 22 -3.09 -1.08 -16.22
CA LYS A 22 -2.84 -0.08 -15.19
C LYS A 22 -3.49 -0.59 -13.90
N SER A 23 -2.70 -1.10 -12.95
CA SER A 23 -3.21 -1.53 -11.65
C SER A 23 -3.82 -0.33 -10.91
N ASN A 24 -5.09 -0.42 -10.55
CA ASN A 24 -5.76 0.59 -9.74
C ASN A 24 -5.15 0.54 -8.32
N PRO A 25 -4.47 1.59 -7.82
CA PRO A 25 -3.87 1.58 -6.49
C PRO A 25 -4.90 1.38 -5.37
N ASN A 26 -6.19 1.57 -5.66
CA ASN A 26 -7.31 1.30 -4.75
C ASN A 26 -7.75 -0.18 -4.67
N SER A 27 -7.10 -1.11 -5.38
CA SER A 27 -7.46 -2.54 -5.31
C SER A 27 -6.64 -3.33 -4.29
N ALA A 28 -5.59 -2.75 -3.73
CA ALA A 28 -4.80 -3.43 -2.70
C ALA A 28 -5.54 -3.30 -1.34
N PRO A 29 -5.71 -4.41 -0.60
CA PRO A 29 -6.28 -4.33 0.74
C PRO A 29 -5.39 -3.45 1.64
N PRO A 30 -5.99 -2.67 2.56
CA PRO A 30 -5.23 -1.75 3.41
C PRO A 30 -4.31 -2.51 4.35
N PHE A 31 -3.16 -1.92 4.69
CA PHE A 31 -2.31 -2.45 5.75
C PHE A 31 -3.09 -2.55 7.06
N GLN A 32 -2.89 -3.64 7.78
CA GLN A 32 -3.52 -3.87 9.08
C GLN A 32 -2.52 -3.58 10.18
N ILE A 33 -2.95 -2.90 11.24
CA ILE A 33 -2.13 -2.61 12.41
C ILE A 33 -2.64 -3.44 13.60
N THR A 34 -1.77 -4.21 14.23
CA THR A 34 -2.05 -4.99 15.44
C THR A 34 -1.04 -4.69 16.53
N ASP A 35 -1.28 -5.20 17.74
CA ASP A 35 -0.33 -5.16 18.87
C ASP A 35 0.15 -3.76 19.24
N LEU A 36 -0.75 -2.77 19.11
CA LEU A 36 -0.46 -1.39 19.45
C LEU A 36 -0.20 -1.26 20.96
N LEU A 37 1.04 -0.90 21.30
CA LEU A 37 1.50 -0.71 22.66
C LEU A 37 2.17 0.65 22.81
N ILE A 38 1.77 1.39 23.84
CA ILE A 38 2.39 2.65 24.25
C ILE A 38 2.86 2.48 25.69
N LEU A 39 4.17 2.52 25.89
CA LEU A 39 4.79 2.52 27.21
C LEU A 39 5.32 3.92 27.50
N SER A 40 4.81 4.58 28.53
CA SER A 40 5.28 5.91 28.91
C SER A 40 5.63 5.97 30.38
N THR A 41 6.77 6.59 30.69
CA THR A 41 7.23 6.85 32.05
C THR A 41 7.21 8.34 32.31
N THR A 42 6.69 8.76 33.47
CA THR A 42 6.63 10.18 33.81
C THR A 42 8.03 10.79 33.83
N ARG A 43 8.29 11.75 32.93
CA ARG A 43 9.60 12.38 32.68
C ARG A 43 10.69 11.46 32.08
N GLY A 44 10.33 10.24 31.70
CA GLY A 44 11.26 9.29 31.08
C GLY A 44 11.02 9.16 29.57
N ASN A 45 11.17 7.94 29.06
CA ASN A 45 10.91 7.64 27.66
C ASN A 45 9.45 7.27 27.43
N THR A 46 8.94 7.63 26.25
CA THR A 46 7.72 7.07 25.68
C THR A 46 8.13 6.19 24.49
N THR A 47 7.74 4.92 24.53
CA THR A 47 7.93 3.94 23.46
C THR A 47 6.59 3.62 22.83
N LEU A 48 6.53 3.67 21.50
CA LEU A 48 5.41 3.21 20.68
C LEU A 48 5.86 1.98 19.91
N SER A 49 5.09 0.90 19.97
CA SER A 49 5.30 -0.28 19.14
C SER A 49 3.98 -0.82 18.59
N PHE A 50 4.03 -1.40 17.39
CA PHE A 50 2.91 -2.03 16.72
C PHE A 50 3.41 -2.98 15.64
N THR A 51 2.56 -3.85 15.16
CA THR A 51 2.82 -4.73 14.02
C THR A 51 2.02 -4.26 12.81
N VAL A 52 2.65 -4.20 11.65
CA VAL A 52 1.99 -3.94 10.36
C VAL A 52 1.93 -5.23 9.56
N HIS A 53 0.75 -5.55 9.06
CA HIS A 53 0.54 -6.64 8.11
C HIS A 53 0.13 -6.09 6.74
N ASP A 54 0.81 -6.54 5.70
CA ASP A 54 0.45 -6.33 4.29
C ASP A 54 -0.40 -7.51 3.81
N PRO A 55 -1.73 -7.35 3.68
CA PRO A 55 -2.62 -8.42 3.20
C PRO A 55 -2.55 -8.63 1.67
N ASN A 56 -1.66 -7.94 0.95
CA ASN A 56 -1.47 -8.19 -0.48
C ASN A 56 -1.05 -9.65 -0.72
N PRO A 57 -1.77 -10.43 -1.55
CA PRO A 57 -1.46 -11.85 -1.76
C PRO A 57 -0.08 -12.11 -2.38
N LEU A 58 0.52 -11.10 -3.04
CA LEU A 58 1.87 -11.21 -3.60
C LEU A 58 2.97 -10.94 -2.56
N THR A 59 2.68 -10.14 -1.54
CA THR A 59 3.67 -9.74 -0.51
C THR A 59 3.46 -10.50 0.80
N ASN A 60 2.22 -10.51 1.31
CA ASN A 60 1.76 -11.19 2.52
C ASN A 60 2.78 -11.11 3.67
N ALA A 61 3.19 -9.89 4.00
CA ALA A 61 4.33 -9.64 4.87
C ALA A 61 3.89 -9.03 6.19
N THR A 62 4.68 -9.28 7.23
CA THR A 62 4.46 -8.70 8.56
C THR A 62 5.74 -8.06 9.06
N GLN A 63 5.64 -6.85 9.61
CA GLN A 63 6.76 -6.13 10.18
C GLN A 63 6.39 -5.52 11.53
N SER A 64 7.23 -5.76 12.54
CA SER A 64 7.12 -5.05 13.83
C SER A 64 7.83 -3.71 13.75
N CYS A 65 7.13 -2.66 14.16
CA CYS A 65 7.61 -1.29 14.24
C CYS A 65 7.76 -0.90 15.71
N SER A 66 8.88 -0.26 16.07
CA SER A 66 9.09 0.29 17.40
C SER A 66 9.89 1.57 17.32
N THR A 67 9.50 2.55 18.12
CA THR A 67 10.20 3.83 18.24
C THR A 67 10.11 4.33 19.68
N SER A 68 11.10 5.08 20.12
CA SER A 68 11.17 5.61 21.48
C SER A 68 11.65 7.05 21.46
N TRP A 69 10.95 7.90 22.22
CA TRP A 69 11.28 9.31 22.38
C TRP A 69 11.54 9.62 23.85
N ARG A 70 12.49 10.52 24.10
CA ARG A 70 12.60 11.14 25.43
C ARG A 70 11.48 12.17 25.58
N THR A 71 10.80 12.16 26.71
CA THR A 71 9.74 13.16 26.96
C THR A 71 10.35 14.56 26.99
N ARG A 72 9.65 15.57 26.42
CA ARG A 72 10.05 16.99 26.38
C ARG A 72 11.28 17.31 25.51
N THR A 73 11.72 16.40 24.64
CA THR A 73 12.68 16.73 23.58
C THR A 73 11.96 17.18 22.32
N ALA A 74 12.68 17.84 21.40
CA ALA A 74 12.11 18.29 20.13
C ALA A 74 11.57 17.12 19.27
N ASP A 75 12.18 15.95 19.39
CA ASP A 75 11.75 14.74 18.67
C ASP A 75 10.48 14.09 19.25
N TYR A 76 10.03 14.54 20.43
CA TYR A 76 8.82 13.98 21.04
C TYR A 76 7.60 14.32 20.16
N PRO A 77 6.75 13.33 19.83
CA PRO A 77 5.57 13.56 19.00
C PRO A 77 4.73 14.70 19.58
N SER A 78 4.52 15.73 18.78
CA SER A 78 3.71 16.90 19.12
C SER A 78 2.88 17.31 17.91
N GLY A 79 1.67 17.80 18.16
CA GLY A 79 0.73 18.18 17.11
C GLY A 79 -0.72 18.02 17.54
N ALA A 80 -1.63 18.55 16.73
CA ALA A 80 -3.06 18.31 16.90
C ALA A 80 -3.42 16.92 16.36
N TYR A 81 -4.08 16.11 17.17
CA TYR A 81 -4.60 14.81 16.74
C TYR A 81 -6.09 14.95 16.39
N VAL A 82 -6.49 14.45 15.23
CA VAL A 82 -7.90 14.33 14.86
C VAL A 82 -8.43 13.01 15.41
N VAL A 83 -9.41 13.08 16.31
CA VAL A 83 -10.16 11.89 16.73
C VAL A 83 -11.16 11.57 15.62
N LEU A 84 -10.84 10.58 14.80
CA LEU A 84 -11.78 10.03 13.84
C LEU A 84 -12.78 9.13 14.60
N ARG A 85 -13.97 9.65 14.89
CA ARG A 85 -15.10 8.82 15.30
C ARG A 85 -15.63 8.08 14.08
N PHE A 86 -15.29 6.82 13.95
CA PHE A 86 -16.05 5.92 13.08
C PHE A 86 -17.37 5.61 13.78
N PRO A 87 -18.54 5.85 13.15
CA PRO A 87 -19.78 5.30 13.68
C PRO A 87 -19.62 3.78 13.68
N LEU A 88 -19.62 3.18 14.87
CA LEU A 88 -19.92 1.76 14.99
C LEU A 88 -21.26 1.58 14.29
N ALA A 89 -21.28 0.80 13.21
CA ALA A 89 -22.53 0.40 12.59
C ALA A 89 -23.39 -0.16 13.72
N ALA A 90 -24.53 0.47 13.99
CA ALA A 90 -25.51 -0.07 14.90
C ALA A 90 -25.89 -1.44 14.35
N ASP A 91 -25.63 -2.49 15.14
CA ASP A 91 -26.10 -3.83 14.85
C ASP A 91 -27.62 -3.75 14.63
N ALA A 92 -28.05 -4.20 13.46
CA ALA A 92 -29.45 -4.32 13.05
C ALA A 92 -30.12 -5.53 13.71
#